data_AF-A0A2H5XVX1-F1
#
_entry.id   AF-A0A2H5XVX1-F1
#
_cell.length_a   1.000
_cell.length_b   1.000
_cell.length_c   1.000
_cell.angle_alpha   90.00
_cell.angle_beta   90.00
_cell.angle_gamma   90.00
#
_symmetry.space_group_name_H-M   'P 1'
#
loop_
_entity.id
_entity.type
_entity.pdbx_description
1 polymer ?
#
loop_
_entity_poly.entity_id
_entity_poly.type
_entity_poly.pdbx_seq_one_letter_code
_entity_poly.pdbx_strand_id
1 'polypeptide(L)'
;MVLATADDRGAPSTRMVLLKGIVDGELHFYTNLESRKAREIAANPQVALLFYWAELERQVRIEGRPRLLDRDTVSAYFATRPRAAQLGAWASRQSMPLESRAQLEEAFERYATQFAHSDSIPVPPWWGGYAVRPHAFEFWQGRESRLHDRFRYERTTAGWQRQRLSP
;
A
#
# COMPACT_ATOMS: atom_id res chain seq x y z
N MET A 1 5.58 5.12 -0.01
CA MET A 1 6.36 3.97 0.49
C MET A 1 6.51 2.95 -0.63
N VAL A 2 7.62 2.22 -0.65
CA VAL A 2 7.74 1.00 -1.44
C VAL A 2 6.99 -0.11 -0.70
N LEU A 3 6.17 -0.87 -1.40
CA LEU A 3 5.55 -2.10 -0.91
C LEU A 3 6.16 -3.29 -1.65
N ALA A 4 6.80 -4.17 -0.91
CA ALA A 4 7.27 -5.47 -1.38
C ALA A 4 6.27 -6.56 -1.00
N THR A 5 5.95 -7.42 -1.97
CA THR A 5 5.13 -8.63 -1.84
C THR A 5 5.86 -9.76 -2.54
N ALA A 6 5.45 -11.01 -2.32
CA ALA A 6 5.94 -12.16 -3.06
C ALA A 6 4.78 -13.09 -3.39
N ASP A 7 4.89 -13.86 -4.47
CA ASP A 7 3.92 -14.92 -4.75
C ASP A 7 4.10 -16.13 -3.81
N ASP A 8 3.32 -17.18 -4.05
CA ASP A 8 3.35 -18.44 -3.30
C ASP A 8 4.64 -19.26 -3.51
N ARG A 9 5.43 -18.93 -4.53
CA ARG A 9 6.75 -19.51 -4.81
C ARG A 9 7.89 -18.65 -4.26
N GLY A 10 7.57 -17.53 -3.62
CA GLY A 10 8.55 -16.60 -3.06
C GLY A 10 9.16 -15.66 -4.10
N ALA A 11 8.61 -15.54 -5.31
CA ALA A 11 9.11 -14.59 -6.30
C ALA A 11 8.71 -13.15 -5.90
N PRO A 12 9.68 -12.26 -5.62
CA PRO A 12 9.37 -10.94 -5.09
C PRO A 12 8.88 -9.98 -6.17
N SER A 13 8.10 -8.99 -5.75
CA SER A 13 7.78 -7.84 -6.57
C SER A 13 7.55 -6.57 -5.73
N THR A 14 7.86 -5.41 -6.31
CA THR A 14 7.82 -4.12 -5.61
C THR A 14 7.07 -3.08 -6.43
N ARG A 15 6.54 -2.06 -5.75
CA ARG A 15 5.95 -0.85 -6.35
C ARG A 15 5.76 0.23 -5.29
N MET A 16 5.58 1.46 -5.74
CA MET A 16 5.17 2.55 -4.87
C MET A 16 3.68 2.45 -4.52
N VAL A 17 3.37 2.69 -3.26
CA VAL A 17 2.01 2.94 -2.73
C VAL A 17 2.07 4.07 -1.70
N LEU A 18 0.91 4.61 -1.35
CA LEU A 18 0.80 5.65 -0.34
C LEU A 18 0.29 5.07 0.97
N LEU A 19 0.95 5.41 2.08
CA LEU A 19 0.39 5.27 3.41
C LEU A 19 -0.79 6.23 3.54
N LYS A 20 -1.93 5.76 4.04
CA LYS A 20 -3.19 6.53 4.13
C LYS A 20 -3.75 6.63 5.55
N GLY A 21 -3.03 6.09 6.53
CA GLY A 21 -3.37 6.23 7.93
C GLY A 21 -2.63 5.21 8.77
N ILE A 22 -2.58 5.47 10.07
CA ILE A 22 -2.18 4.51 11.08
C ILE A 22 -3.32 4.45 12.09
N VAL A 23 -3.95 3.28 12.22
CA VAL A 23 -5.11 3.06 13.11
C VAL A 23 -4.81 1.84 13.95
N ASP A 24 -4.90 1.95 15.28
CA ASP A 24 -4.60 0.87 16.23
C ASP A 24 -3.26 0.16 16.01
N GLY A 25 -2.25 0.92 15.55
CA GLY A 25 -0.92 0.43 15.23
C GLY A 25 -0.80 -0.33 13.91
N GLU A 26 -1.80 -0.27 13.03
CA GLU A 26 -1.78 -0.85 11.70
C GLU A 26 -1.64 0.21 10.61
N LEU A 27 -0.83 -0.08 9.59
CA LEU A 27 -0.58 0.84 8.49
C LEU A 27 -1.55 0.58 7.36
N HIS A 28 -2.36 1.58 7.03
CA HIS A 28 -3.41 1.45 6.02
C HIS A 28 -2.91 1.92 4.65
N PHE A 29 -3.18 1.11 3.62
CA PHE A 29 -3.06 1.53 2.22
C PHE A 29 -4.21 0.96 1.39
N TYR A 30 -4.53 1.62 0.28
CA TYR A 30 -5.66 1.25 -0.57
C TYR A 30 -5.20 0.89 -1.99
N THR A 31 -5.87 -0.06 -2.62
CA THR A 31 -5.47 -0.62 -3.92
C THR A 31 -6.66 -1.27 -4.63
N ASN A 32 -6.45 -1.64 -5.89
CA ASN A 32 -7.28 -2.60 -6.58
C ASN A 32 -6.94 -4.04 -6.10
N LEU A 33 -7.96 -4.81 -5.71
CA LEU A 33 -7.89 -6.16 -5.16
C LEU A 33 -7.64 -7.25 -6.23
N GLU A 34 -7.79 -6.93 -7.51
CA GLU A 34 -7.46 -7.82 -8.65
C GLU A 34 -5.99 -7.64 -9.10
N SER A 35 -5.31 -6.60 -8.63
CA SER A 35 -3.93 -6.28 -9.03
C SER A 35 -2.93 -7.36 -8.59
N ARG A 36 -1.76 -7.40 -9.24
CA ARG A 36 -0.68 -8.36 -8.91
C ARG A 36 -0.36 -8.41 -7.42
N LYS A 37 -0.18 -7.25 -6.78
CA LYS A 37 0.16 -7.16 -5.34
C LYS A 37 -0.93 -7.76 -4.44
N ALA A 38 -2.20 -7.60 -4.81
CA ALA A 38 -3.31 -8.09 -4.01
C ALA A 38 -3.45 -9.61 -4.13
N ARG A 39 -3.25 -10.14 -5.34
CA ARG A 39 -3.15 -11.59 -5.58
C ARG A 39 -1.99 -12.22 -4.84
N GLU A 40 -0.81 -11.59 -4.87
CA GLU A 40 0.36 -12.03 -4.10
C GLU A 40 0.10 -11.99 -2.59
N ILE A 41 -0.48 -10.91 -2.06
CA ILE A 41 -0.86 -10.83 -0.63
C ILE A 41 -1.85 -11.92 -0.22
N ALA A 42 -2.82 -12.24 -1.08
CA ALA A 42 -3.80 -13.28 -0.80
C ALA A 42 -3.16 -14.68 -0.75
N ALA A 43 -2.17 -14.93 -1.62
CA ALA A 43 -1.45 -16.21 -1.67
C ALA A 43 -0.36 -16.31 -0.58
N ASN A 44 0.28 -15.19 -0.25
CA ASN A 44 1.36 -15.09 0.73
C ASN A 44 1.19 -13.80 1.57
N PRO A 45 0.56 -13.87 2.77
CA PRO A 45 0.22 -12.71 3.57
C PRO A 45 1.42 -12.20 4.37
N GLN A 46 2.50 -11.86 3.66
CA GLN A 46 3.71 -11.25 4.19
C GLN A 46 4.08 -10.07 3.30
N VAL A 47 4.33 -8.91 3.92
CA VAL A 47 4.73 -7.69 3.21
C VAL A 47 5.89 -7.02 3.91
N ALA A 48 6.71 -6.34 3.11
CA ALA A 48 7.67 -5.37 3.61
C ALA A 48 7.36 -3.98 3.05
N LEU A 49 7.45 -2.96 3.90
CA LEU A 49 7.28 -1.56 3.54
C LEU A 49 8.61 -0.83 3.73
N LEU A 50 8.94 0.07 2.83
CA LEU A 50 10.11 0.93 2.95
C LEU A 50 9.74 2.40 2.71
N PHE A 51 10.09 3.22 3.67
CA PHE A 51 10.08 4.68 3.57
C PHE A 51 11.52 5.13 3.46
N TYR A 52 11.79 6.00 2.50
CA TYR A 52 13.10 6.62 2.35
C TYR A 52 12.91 8.12 2.14
N TRP A 53 13.57 8.90 3.00
CA TRP A 53 13.60 10.35 2.95
C TRP A 53 15.05 10.77 2.72
N ALA A 54 15.39 10.97 1.45
CA ALA A 54 16.77 11.24 1.02
C ALA A 54 17.36 12.47 1.72
N GLU A 55 16.63 13.58 1.77
CA GLU A 55 17.06 14.84 2.40
C GLU A 55 17.31 14.72 3.91
N LEU A 56 16.67 13.75 4.58
CA LEU A 56 16.87 13.49 6.00
C LEU A 56 17.91 12.40 6.26
N GLU A 57 18.39 11.75 5.19
CA GLU A 57 19.12 10.49 5.25
C GLU A 57 18.46 9.49 6.21
N ARG A 58 17.14 9.30 6.06
CA ARG A 58 16.37 8.41 6.92
C ARG A 58 15.68 7.33 6.13
N GLN A 59 15.71 6.13 6.67
CA GLN A 59 14.96 4.99 6.15
C GLN A 59 14.21 4.30 7.29
N VAL A 60 12.97 3.91 7.00
CA VAL A 60 12.17 3.07 7.88
C VAL A 60 11.75 1.83 7.10
N ARG A 61 12.15 0.65 7.57
CA ARG A 61 11.68 -0.64 7.06
C ARG A 61 10.65 -1.21 8.02
N ILE A 62 9.60 -1.81 7.48
CA ILE A 62 8.53 -2.41 8.27
C ILE A 62 8.22 -3.77 7.67
N GLU A 63 8.20 -4.81 8.49
CA GLU A 63 7.78 -6.16 8.11
C GLU A 63 6.47 -6.46 8.83
N GLY A 64 5.47 -6.98 8.11
CA GLY A 64 4.13 -7.10 8.63
C GLY A 64 3.26 -8.11 7.91
N ARG A 65 2.11 -8.41 8.54
CA ARG A 65 1.05 -9.22 7.94
C ARG A 65 -0.10 -8.30 7.55
N PRO A 66 -0.49 -8.24 6.26
CA PRO A 66 -1.66 -7.49 5.83
C PRO A 66 -2.94 -8.26 6.15
N ARG A 67 -4.00 -7.54 6.47
CA ARG A 67 -5.40 -8.02 6.46
C ARG A 67 -6.24 -7.10 5.59
N LEU A 68 -7.31 -7.61 5.00
CA LEU A 68 -8.27 -6.76 4.30
C LEU A 68 -8.96 -5.81 5.30
N LEU A 69 -9.19 -4.58 4.85
CA LEU A 69 -10.10 -3.64 5.50
C LEU A 69 -11.55 -4.04 5.20
N ASP A 70 -12.44 -3.82 6.17
CA ASP A 70 -13.87 -3.97 5.96
C ASP A 70 -14.43 -2.95 4.95
N ARG A 71 -15.63 -3.22 4.45
CA ARG A 71 -16.24 -2.40 3.40
C ARG A 71 -16.62 -1.01 3.86
N ASP A 72 -16.92 -0.82 5.14
CA ASP A 72 -17.31 0.47 5.69
C ASP A 72 -16.10 1.41 5.75
N THR A 73 -14.96 0.91 6.23
CA THR A 73 -13.67 1.63 6.24
C THR A 73 -13.24 2.00 4.82
N VAL A 74 -13.36 1.06 3.88
CA VAL A 74 -13.06 1.29 2.46
C VAL A 74 -13.97 2.36 1.86
N SER A 75 -15.26 2.30 2.14
CA SER A 75 -16.26 3.25 1.61
C SER A 75 -16.06 4.65 2.18
N ALA A 76 -15.82 4.76 3.49
CA ALA A 76 -15.53 6.02 4.16
C ALA A 76 -14.31 6.71 3.53
N TYR A 77 -13.19 5.99 3.36
CA TYR A 77 -12.01 6.57 2.72
C TYR A 77 -12.21 6.85 1.23
N PHE A 78 -12.92 5.99 0.49
CA PHE A 78 -13.17 6.22 -0.94
C PHE A 78 -13.94 7.52 -1.18
N ALA A 79 -14.93 7.80 -0.35
CA ALA A 79 -15.73 9.02 -0.40
C ALA A 79 -14.90 10.30 -0.21
N THR A 80 -13.80 10.24 0.55
CA THR A 80 -12.91 11.41 0.74
C THR A 80 -11.99 11.67 -0.45
N ARG A 81 -11.90 10.76 -1.42
CA ARG A 81 -11.01 10.91 -2.58
C ARG A 81 -11.59 11.97 -3.54
N PRO A 82 -10.75 12.77 -4.23
CA PRO A 82 -11.22 13.63 -5.29
C PRO A 82 -12.01 12.84 -6.34
N ARG A 83 -13.08 13.44 -6.90
CA ARG A 83 -13.97 12.78 -7.87
C ARG A 83 -13.23 12.12 -9.03
N ALA A 84 -12.24 12.81 -9.61
CA ALA A 84 -11.40 12.25 -10.67
C ALA A 84 -10.63 10.98 -10.23
N ALA A 85 -10.20 10.90 -8.97
CA ALA A 85 -9.54 9.73 -8.43
C ALA A 85 -10.52 8.56 -8.18
N GLN A 86 -11.78 8.87 -7.84
CA GLN A 86 -12.87 7.88 -7.75
C GLN A 86 -13.20 7.32 -9.14
N LEU A 87 -13.36 8.19 -10.15
CA LEU A 87 -13.55 7.80 -11.56
C LEU A 87 -12.38 6.96 -12.09
N GLY A 88 -11.14 7.36 -11.81
CA GLY A 88 -9.96 6.59 -12.20
C GLY A 88 -9.91 5.18 -11.60
N ALA A 89 -10.52 4.97 -10.42
CA ALA A 89 -10.63 3.64 -9.83
C ALA A 89 -11.65 2.74 -10.55
N TRP A 90 -12.69 3.33 -11.14
CA TRP A 90 -13.63 2.63 -12.02
C TRP A 90 -13.02 2.35 -13.39
N ALA A 91 -12.33 3.32 -13.97
CA ALA A 91 -11.73 3.22 -15.30
C ALA A 91 -10.60 2.18 -15.38
N SER A 92 -9.81 2.04 -14.30
CA SER A 92 -8.59 1.22 -14.32
C SER A 92 -8.78 -0.17 -13.69
N ARG A 93 -8.72 -1.20 -14.53
CA ARG A 93 -8.43 -2.59 -14.12
C ARG A 93 -6.93 -2.75 -13.85
N GLN A 94 -6.49 -2.24 -12.70
CA GLN A 94 -5.07 -2.10 -12.37
C GLN A 94 -4.29 -3.41 -12.58
N SER A 95 -3.17 -3.31 -13.32
CA SER A 95 -2.28 -4.43 -13.68
C SER A 95 -2.79 -5.40 -14.74
N MET A 96 -3.94 -5.14 -15.35
CA MET A 96 -4.35 -5.85 -16.57
C MET A 96 -3.73 -5.19 -17.81
N PRO A 97 -3.43 -5.95 -18.88
CA PRO A 97 -3.00 -5.39 -20.16
C PRO A 97 -4.03 -4.39 -20.70
N LEU A 98 -3.52 -3.32 -21.31
CA LEU A 98 -4.29 -2.33 -22.05
C LEU A 98 -3.68 -2.23 -23.45
N GLU A 99 -4.52 -2.13 -24.47
CA GLU A 99 -4.08 -2.04 -25.86
C GLU A 99 -3.46 -0.67 -26.17
N SER A 100 -3.96 0.38 -25.51
CA SER A 100 -3.47 1.74 -25.69
C SER A 100 -3.82 2.64 -24.50
N ARG A 101 -3.20 3.83 -24.47
CA ARG A 101 -3.59 4.90 -23.55
C ARG A 101 -5.01 5.41 -23.83
N ALA A 102 -5.41 5.51 -25.09
CA ALA A 102 -6.74 5.98 -25.48
C ALA A 102 -7.85 5.10 -24.88
N GLN A 103 -7.65 3.78 -24.83
CA GLN A 103 -8.58 2.86 -24.17
C GLN A 103 -8.86 3.21 -22.70
N LEU A 104 -7.84 3.67 -21.96
CA LEU A 104 -7.99 4.10 -20.57
C LEU A 104 -8.74 5.43 -20.47
N GLU A 105 -8.46 6.36 -21.38
CA GLU A 105 -9.11 7.68 -21.44
C GLU A 105 -10.60 7.52 -21.81
N GLU A 106 -10.94 6.68 -22.79
CA GLU A 106 -12.31 6.33 -23.13
C GLU A 106 -13.05 5.67 -21.96
N ALA A 107 -12.40 4.75 -21.24
CA ALA A 107 -12.99 4.15 -20.05
C ALA A 107 -13.26 5.19 -18.96
N PHE A 108 -12.35 6.17 -18.79
CA PHE A 108 -12.53 7.27 -17.85
C PHE A 108 -13.72 8.15 -18.24
N GLU A 109 -13.80 8.61 -19.49
CA GLU A 109 -14.89 9.45 -19.99
C GLU A 109 -16.25 8.74 -19.93
N ARG A 110 -16.28 7.42 -20.21
CA ARG A 110 -17.48 6.61 -20.05
C ARG A 110 -18.00 6.66 -18.61
N TYR A 111 -17.14 6.45 -17.62
CA TYR A 111 -17.57 6.52 -16.22
C TYR A 111 -17.85 7.96 -15.76
N ALA A 112 -17.13 8.95 -16.28
CA ALA A 112 -17.42 10.36 -16.02
C ALA A 112 -18.84 10.72 -16.49
N THR A 113 -19.22 10.27 -17.69
CA THR A 113 -20.57 10.41 -18.25
C THR A 113 -21.60 9.63 -17.43
N GLN A 114 -21.32 8.35 -17.15
CA GLN A 114 -22.23 7.48 -16.39
C GLN A 114 -22.57 8.06 -15.01
N PHE A 115 -21.59 8.67 -14.33
CA PHE A 115 -21.78 9.24 -13.00
C PHE A 115 -22.02 10.75 -13.02
N ALA A 116 -22.23 11.39 -14.18
CA ALA A 116 -22.29 12.86 -14.30
C ALA A 116 -23.27 13.52 -13.31
N HIS A 117 -24.43 12.89 -13.08
CA HIS A 117 -25.49 13.38 -12.19
C HIS A 117 -25.52 12.68 -10.83
N SER A 118 -24.51 11.86 -10.51
CA SER A 118 -24.39 11.22 -9.20
C SER A 118 -23.64 12.13 -8.22
N ASP A 119 -24.29 12.44 -7.10
CA ASP A 119 -23.67 13.18 -5.98
C ASP A 119 -22.49 12.40 -5.38
N SER A 120 -22.60 11.06 -5.34
CA SER A 120 -21.56 10.16 -4.86
C SER A 120 -21.27 9.06 -5.87
N ILE A 121 -19.99 8.74 -6.07
CA ILE A 121 -19.57 7.60 -6.89
C ILE A 121 -19.41 6.38 -5.96
N PRO A 122 -20.09 5.25 -6.23
CA PRO A 122 -19.94 4.05 -5.42
C PRO A 122 -18.54 3.48 -5.53
N VAL A 123 -18.10 2.75 -4.51
CA VAL A 123 -16.81 2.05 -4.55
C VAL A 123 -16.87 0.93 -5.59
N PRO A 124 -15.90 0.83 -6.53
CA PRO A 124 -15.83 -0.32 -7.43
C PRO A 124 -15.70 -1.64 -6.66
N PRO A 125 -16.32 -2.74 -7.12
CA PRO A 125 -16.23 -4.05 -6.45
C PRO A 125 -14.78 -4.52 -6.22
N TRP A 126 -13.89 -4.24 -7.17
CA TRP A 126 -12.47 -4.58 -7.16
C TRP A 126 -11.59 -3.60 -6.38
N TRP A 127 -12.16 -2.58 -5.73
CA TRP A 127 -11.39 -1.59 -4.98
C TRP A 127 -11.51 -1.83 -3.47
N GLY A 128 -10.40 -1.73 -2.76
CA GLY A 128 -10.32 -2.01 -1.33
C GLY A 128 -9.06 -1.46 -0.68
N GLY A 129 -8.74 -1.98 0.50
CA GLY A 129 -7.52 -1.63 1.21
C GLY A 129 -7.06 -2.70 2.18
N TYR A 130 -5.85 -2.52 2.65
CA TYR A 130 -5.19 -3.42 3.60
C TYR A 130 -4.73 -2.64 4.82
N ALA A 131 -4.89 -3.25 5.98
CA ALA A 131 -4.23 -2.87 7.23
C ALA A 131 -3.03 -3.80 7.45
N VAL A 132 -1.83 -3.23 7.53
CA VAL A 132 -0.62 -4.01 7.81
C VAL A 132 -0.34 -3.96 9.29
N ARG A 133 -0.42 -5.12 9.96
CA ARG A 133 0.02 -5.28 11.35
C ARG A 133 1.53 -5.54 11.38
N PRO A 134 2.35 -4.62 11.90
CA PRO A 134 3.80 -4.80 11.95
C PRO A 134 4.20 -5.86 12.97
N HIS A 135 5.21 -6.64 12.63
CA HIS A 135 5.96 -7.47 13.58
C HIS A 135 7.44 -7.10 13.65
N ALA A 136 7.95 -6.31 12.70
CA ALA A 136 9.26 -5.69 12.82
C ALA A 136 9.29 -4.27 12.25
N PHE A 137 10.13 -3.43 12.86
CA PHE A 137 10.53 -2.12 12.34
C PHE A 137 12.05 -2.04 12.33
N GLU A 138 12.64 -1.35 11.35
CA GLU A 138 14.02 -0.92 11.38
C GLU A 138 14.08 0.57 11.09
N PHE A 139 14.73 1.32 11.97
CA PHE A 139 15.03 2.73 11.79
C PHE A 139 16.51 2.86 11.45
N TRP A 140 16.78 3.42 10.29
CA TRP A 140 18.12 3.69 9.79
C TRP A 140 18.32 5.20 9.66
N GLN A 141 19.44 5.70 10.15
CA GLN A 141 19.87 7.10 10.04
C GLN A 141 21.28 7.16 9.44
N GLY A 142 21.38 7.90 8.34
CA GLY A 142 22.62 8.20 7.65
C GLY A 142 23.59 8.99 8.53
N ARG A 143 24.88 8.75 8.28
CA ARG A 143 26.03 9.36 8.96
C ARG A 143 27.13 9.50 7.91
N GLU A 144 27.79 10.65 7.89
CA GLU A 144 28.89 10.93 6.95
C GLU A 144 30.04 9.92 7.08
N SER A 145 30.29 9.44 8.30
CA SER A 145 31.31 8.42 8.60
C SER A 145 31.00 7.03 8.05
N ARG A 146 29.83 6.82 7.44
CA ARG A 146 29.28 5.50 7.02
C ARG A 146 28.97 4.55 8.18
N LEU A 147 29.19 4.99 9.42
CA LEU A 147 28.79 4.27 10.62
C LEU A 147 27.31 4.58 10.94
N HIS A 148 26.42 4.15 10.05
CA HIS A 148 24.99 4.43 10.15
C HIS A 148 24.37 3.86 11.43
N ASP A 149 23.43 4.61 12.01
CA ASP A 149 22.66 4.12 13.14
C ASP A 149 21.54 3.22 12.64
N ARG A 150 21.51 1.97 13.10
CA ARG A 150 20.44 1.00 12.79
C ARG A 150 19.83 0.46 14.07
N PHE A 151 18.53 0.69 14.26
CA PHE A 151 17.77 0.14 15.37
C PHE A 151 16.63 -0.71 14.85
N ARG A 152 16.68 -2.01 15.13
CA ARG A 152 15.63 -2.96 14.78
C ARG A 152 14.78 -3.25 16.01
N TYR A 153 13.47 -3.19 15.82
CA TYR A 153 12.45 -3.56 16.79
C TYR A 153 11.72 -4.79 16.26
N GLU A 154 11.62 -5.84 17.05
CA GLU A 154 10.87 -7.05 16.72
C GLU A 154 9.83 -7.34 17.80
N ARG A 155 8.63 -7.75 17.37
CA ARG A 155 7.54 -8.08 18.27
C ARG A 155 7.73 -9.51 18.79
N THR A 156 7.79 -9.64 20.11
CA THR A 156 7.86 -10.91 20.84
C THR A 156 6.59 -11.11 21.67
N THR A 157 6.50 -12.24 22.39
CA THR A 157 5.41 -12.49 23.35
C THR A 157 5.44 -11.53 24.55
N ALA A 158 6.59 -10.92 24.87
CA ALA A 158 6.77 -10.01 25.99
C ALA A 158 6.66 -8.52 25.61
N GLY A 159 6.40 -8.20 24.34
CA GLY A 159 6.34 -6.82 23.83
C GLY A 159 7.30 -6.59 22.66
N TRP A 160 7.89 -5.41 22.57
CA TRP A 160 8.87 -5.09 21.53
C TRP A 160 10.29 -5.19 22.06
N GLN A 161 11.13 -5.99 21.39
CA GLN A 161 12.56 -6.06 21.68
C GLN A 161 13.33 -5.17 20.70
N ARG A 162 14.25 -4.37 21.23
CA ARG A 162 15.12 -3.48 20.45
C ARG A 162 16.54 -4.03 20.39
N GLN A 163 17.15 -4.00 19.21
CA GLN A 163 18.58 -4.28 18.99
C GLN A 163 19.21 -3.20 18.10
N ARG A 164 20.50 -2.93 18.32
CA ARG A 164 21.32 -2.13 17.41
C ARG A 164 21.97 -3.07 16.41
N LEU A 165 21.95 -2.72 15.13
CA LEU A 165 22.60 -3.48 14.07
C LEU A 165 23.84 -2.73 13.57
N SER A 166 24.84 -3.46 13.09
CA SER A 166 25.95 -2.88 12.34
C SER A 166 25.42 -2.27 11.03
N PRO A 167 25.97 -1.12 10.59
CA PRO A 167 25.61 -0.48 9.34
C PRO A 167 25.85 -1.36 8.12
#